data_AF-A0A7S1JF84-F1
#
_entry.id   AF-A0A7S1JF84-F1
#
_cell.length_a   1.000
_cell.length_b   1.000
_cell.length_c   1.000
_cell.angle_alpha   90.00
_cell.angle_beta   90.00
_cell.angle_gamma   90.00
#
_symmetry.space_group_name_H-M   'P 1'
#
loop_
_entity.id
_entity.type
_entity.pdbx_description
1 polymer ?
#
loop_
_entity_poly.entity_id
_entity_poly.type
_entity_poly.pdbx_seq_one_letter_code
_entity_poly.pdbx_strand_id
1 'polypeptide(L)'
;DQAPISTVALIDAHLPKSTTPTKAPAIPAKPTVQALDVDLDEGVTVLVWSGCPKGLNDKRVRQHYKSLPASAITNINFAKNKFTKQLTGSVFITFASNRYAKQALAIGQPTINRETICVRPR
;
A
#
# COMPACT_ATOMS: atom_id res chain seq x y z
N ASP A 1 34.73 -68.40 33.02
CA ASP A 1 33.74 -67.37 33.40
C ASP A 1 33.92 -66.19 32.45
N GLN A 2 32.85 -65.90 31.71
CA GLN A 2 32.55 -64.79 30.77
C GLN A 2 33.57 -64.22 29.76
N ALA A 3 33.09 -64.22 28.50
CA ALA A 3 33.65 -63.69 27.26
C ALA A 3 33.36 -62.17 27.08
N PRO A 4 34.05 -61.48 26.15
CA PRO A 4 33.84 -60.04 25.90
C PRO A 4 32.55 -59.79 25.10
N ILE A 5 31.67 -58.94 25.63
CA ILE A 5 30.44 -58.54 24.92
C ILE A 5 30.66 -57.21 24.20
N SER A 6 30.60 -57.34 22.88
CA SER A 6 30.49 -56.31 21.86
C SER A 6 29.25 -55.42 22.08
N THR A 7 29.41 -54.09 22.02
CA THR A 7 28.29 -53.13 21.99
C THR A 7 28.20 -52.52 20.61
N VAL A 8 27.09 -52.75 19.91
CA VAL A 8 26.80 -52.17 18.58
C VAL A 8 25.49 -51.39 18.63
N ALA A 9 25.58 -50.13 18.19
CA ALA A 9 24.60 -49.23 17.55
C ALA A 9 23.29 -48.82 18.26
N LEU A 10 23.16 -47.50 18.49
CA LEU A 10 21.95 -46.76 18.12
C LEU A 10 22.36 -45.49 17.36
N ILE A 11 21.75 -45.29 16.20
CA ILE A 11 21.93 -44.19 15.25
C ILE A 11 20.71 -43.26 15.44
N ASP A 12 20.87 -41.93 15.41
CA ASP A 12 20.14 -41.01 14.49
C ASP A 12 20.38 -39.51 14.82
N ALA A 13 20.20 -38.68 13.79
CA ALA A 13 19.95 -37.24 13.79
C ALA A 13 21.12 -36.25 13.98
N HIS A 14 21.83 -36.05 12.87
CA HIS A 14 22.15 -34.76 12.25
C HIS A 14 22.12 -33.48 13.12
N LEU A 15 23.32 -32.89 13.21
CA LEU A 15 23.60 -31.49 13.44
C LEU A 15 22.86 -30.60 12.42
N PRO A 16 22.17 -29.53 12.87
CA PRO A 16 22.44 -28.23 12.29
C PRO A 16 22.73 -27.18 13.38
N LYS A 17 23.99 -26.71 13.45
CA LYS A 17 24.30 -25.44 14.13
C LYS A 17 23.97 -24.31 13.17
N SER A 18 22.85 -23.64 13.39
CA SER A 18 22.50 -22.37 12.73
C SER A 18 22.64 -21.20 13.72
N THR A 19 23.73 -20.45 13.52
CA THR A 19 23.81 -18.99 13.42
C THR A 19 22.96 -18.10 14.35
N THR A 20 23.63 -17.38 15.26
CA THR A 20 23.23 -16.01 15.64
C THR A 20 24.46 -15.12 15.82
N PRO A 21 24.61 -14.03 15.05
CA PRO A 21 25.45 -12.90 15.42
C PRO A 21 24.59 -11.69 15.85
N THR A 22 24.83 -11.26 17.08
CA THR A 22 25.16 -9.89 17.50
C THR A 22 24.47 -8.70 16.82
N LYS A 23 23.52 -8.10 17.55
CA LYS A 23 23.35 -6.65 17.83
C LYS A 23 23.68 -5.66 16.70
N ALA A 24 22.66 -5.27 15.93
CA ALA A 24 22.63 -4.03 15.16
C ALA A 24 21.73 -2.99 15.86
N PRO A 25 22.08 -1.69 15.88
CA PRO A 25 21.28 -0.64 16.50
C PRO A 25 19.98 -0.39 15.72
N ALA A 26 18.94 -0.04 16.49
CA ALA A 26 17.58 0.20 16.02
C ALA A 26 17.51 1.17 14.83
N ILE A 27 17.14 0.64 13.66
CA ILE A 27 16.68 1.43 12.52
C ILE A 27 15.20 1.74 12.80
N PRO A 28 14.76 3.02 12.87
CA PRO A 28 13.34 3.32 12.96
C PRO A 28 12.68 2.76 11.71
N ALA A 29 11.66 1.92 11.89
CA ALA A 29 10.85 1.36 10.82
C ALA A 29 10.23 2.50 9.99
N LYS A 30 10.97 2.98 8.99
CA LYS A 30 10.39 3.65 7.84
C LYS A 30 9.43 2.63 7.23
N PRO A 31 8.14 2.93 7.03
CA PRO A 31 7.31 2.08 6.20
C PRO A 31 7.99 2.06 4.84
N THR A 32 8.52 0.90 4.47
CA THR A 32 8.97 0.61 3.11
C THR A 32 7.72 0.67 2.25
N VAL A 33 7.39 1.87 1.79
CA VAL A 33 6.42 2.07 0.73
C VAL A 33 7.05 1.39 -0.47
N GLN A 34 6.56 0.20 -0.80
CA GLN A 34 6.78 -0.35 -2.12
C GLN A 34 6.20 0.68 -3.08
N ALA A 35 7.08 1.51 -3.64
CA ALA A 35 6.75 2.28 -4.81
C ALA A 35 6.44 1.22 -5.87
N LEU A 36 5.16 0.89 -6.04
CA LEU A 36 4.72 0.31 -7.29
C LEU A 36 5.23 1.28 -8.35
N ASP A 37 6.15 0.80 -9.18
CA ASP A 37 6.58 1.46 -10.39
C ASP A 37 5.39 1.41 -11.34
N VAL A 38 4.41 2.29 -11.08
CA VAL A 38 3.31 2.53 -11.99
C VAL A 38 3.91 3.44 -13.03
N ASP A 39 4.25 2.86 -14.17
CA ASP A 39 4.60 3.55 -15.40
C ASP A 39 3.40 4.40 -15.81
N LEU A 40 3.29 5.59 -15.20
CA LEU A 40 2.32 6.59 -15.59
C LEU A 40 2.91 7.25 -16.83
N ASP A 41 2.23 7.01 -17.95
CA ASP A 41 2.37 7.79 -19.18
C ASP A 41 2.64 9.27 -18.87
N GLU A 42 3.56 9.87 -19.62
CA GLU A 42 4.00 11.25 -19.46
C GLU A 42 2.83 12.23 -19.70
N GLY A 43 2.00 12.44 -18.68
CA GLY A 43 0.81 13.28 -18.79
C GLY A 43 -0.31 12.94 -17.81
N VAL A 44 -0.27 11.77 -17.17
CA VAL A 44 -1.32 11.40 -16.21
C VAL A 44 -1.25 12.33 -15.00
N THR A 45 -2.25 13.22 -14.92
CA THR A 45 -2.48 14.14 -13.80
C THR A 45 -3.77 13.80 -13.08
N VAL A 46 -4.54 12.83 -13.56
CA VAL A 46 -5.85 12.48 -13.01
C VAL A 46 -5.81 11.07 -12.43
N LEU A 47 -6.22 10.93 -11.17
CA LEU A 47 -6.46 9.63 -10.55
C LEU A 47 -7.96 9.41 -10.37
N VAL A 48 -8.38 8.18 -10.59
CA VAL A 48 -9.74 7.71 -10.35
C VAL A 48 -9.76 6.87 -9.09
N TRP A 49 -10.61 7.26 -8.16
CA TRP A 49 -11.01 6.44 -7.02
C TRP A 49 -12.30 5.71 -7.38
N SER A 50 -12.29 4.38 -7.31
CA SER A 50 -13.43 3.51 -7.58
C SER A 50 -13.85 2.76 -6.32
N GLY A 51 -15.14 2.49 -6.18
CA GLY A 51 -15.71 1.87 -4.97
C GLY A 51 -15.92 2.85 -3.82
N CYS A 52 -16.06 4.15 -4.10
CA CYS A 52 -16.24 5.17 -3.07
C CYS A 52 -17.59 5.07 -2.35
N PRO A 53 -17.63 5.14 -1.01
CA PRO A 53 -18.89 5.13 -0.27
C PRO A 53 -19.71 6.40 -0.53
N LYS A 54 -21.04 6.31 -0.38
CA LYS A 54 -21.98 7.42 -0.63
C LYS A 54 -21.75 8.67 0.24
N GLY A 55 -21.05 8.52 1.37
CA GLY A 55 -20.69 9.62 2.27
C GLY A 55 -19.30 10.22 2.03
N LEU A 56 -18.63 9.86 0.93
CA LEU A 56 -17.32 10.41 0.60
C LEU A 56 -17.43 11.89 0.20
N ASN A 57 -16.64 12.73 0.86
CA ASN A 57 -16.58 14.17 0.61
C ASN A 57 -15.14 14.62 0.35
N ASP A 58 -14.97 15.80 -0.26
CA ASP A 58 -13.67 16.40 -0.61
C ASP A 58 -12.69 16.42 0.58
N LYS A 59 -13.19 16.76 1.79
CA LYS A 59 -12.38 16.77 3.02
C LYS A 59 -11.67 15.43 3.27
N ARG A 60 -12.34 14.29 3.06
CA ARG A 60 -11.73 12.96 3.25
C ARG A 60 -10.69 12.66 2.18
N VAL A 61 -10.95 13.07 0.94
CA VAL A 61 -9.99 12.93 -0.17
C VAL A 61 -8.72 13.72 0.13
N ARG A 62 -8.84 14.99 0.52
CA ARG A 62 -7.69 15.82 0.91
C ARG A 62 -6.99 15.31 2.15
N GLN A 63 -7.72 14.77 3.12
CA GLN A 63 -7.13 14.18 4.33
C GLN A 63 -6.27 12.95 4.03
N HIS A 64 -6.65 12.12 3.05
CA HIS A 64 -5.83 10.99 2.59
C HIS A 64 -4.52 11.50 1.97
N TYR A 65 -4.61 12.55 1.15
CA TYR A 65 -3.46 13.17 0.49
C TYR A 65 -2.81 14.31 1.28
N LYS A 66 -2.98 14.35 2.60
CA LYS A 66 -2.45 15.44 3.46
C LYS A 66 -0.92 15.56 3.45
N SER A 67 -0.22 14.52 3.02
CA SER A 67 1.24 14.51 2.85
C SER A 67 1.70 15.24 1.58
N LEU A 68 0.78 15.50 0.64
CA LEU A 68 1.02 16.34 -0.53
C LEU A 68 0.76 17.81 -0.17
N PRO A 69 1.39 18.77 -0.86
CA PRO A 69 1.10 20.19 -0.65
C PRO A 69 -0.37 20.50 -0.97
N ALA A 70 -0.93 21.53 -0.34
CA ALA A 70 -2.33 21.93 -0.57
C ALA A 70 -2.63 22.22 -2.06
N SER A 71 -1.63 22.73 -2.79
CA SER A 71 -1.69 23.00 -4.23
C SER A 71 -1.56 21.76 -5.11
N ALA A 72 -1.33 20.57 -4.54
CA ALA A 72 -1.16 19.34 -5.31
C ALA A 72 -2.46 18.93 -6.03
N ILE A 73 -3.62 19.11 -5.38
CA ILE A 73 -4.93 18.75 -5.93
C ILE A 73 -5.59 20.01 -6.46
N THR A 74 -5.72 20.11 -7.78
CA THR A 74 -6.35 21.25 -8.46
C THR A 74 -7.86 21.10 -8.54
N ASN A 75 -8.36 19.87 -8.66
CA ASN A 75 -9.79 19.62 -8.78
C ASN A 75 -10.19 18.25 -8.22
N ILE A 76 -11.37 18.16 -7.62
CA ILE A 76 -11.98 16.90 -7.16
C ILE A 76 -13.41 16.86 -7.72
N ASN A 77 -13.63 15.97 -8.68
CA ASN A 77 -14.93 15.77 -9.31
C ASN A 77 -15.56 14.45 -8.86
N PHE A 78 -16.71 14.56 -8.21
CA PHE A 78 -17.47 13.42 -7.73
C PHE A 78 -18.42 12.93 -8.83
N ALA A 79 -18.20 11.72 -9.33
CA ALA A 79 -19.10 11.12 -10.31
C ALA A 79 -20.45 10.84 -9.64
N LYS A 80 -21.50 11.49 -10.16
CA LYS A 80 -22.87 11.35 -9.68
C LYS A 80 -23.75 10.83 -10.79
N ASN A 81 -24.66 9.93 -10.43
CA ASN A 81 -25.67 9.45 -11.35
C ASN A 81 -26.63 10.60 -11.66
N LYS A 82 -26.88 10.85 -12.95
CA LYS A 82 -27.70 11.98 -13.41
C LYS A 82 -29.16 11.88 -12.92
N PHE A 83 -29.66 10.66 -12.74
CA PHE A 83 -31.04 10.38 -12.34
C PHE A 83 -31.23 10.40 -10.83
N THR A 84 -30.37 9.70 -10.08
CA THR A 84 -30.52 9.59 -8.62
C THR A 84 -29.77 10.68 -7.84
N LYS A 85 -28.93 11.47 -8.52
CA LYS A 85 -27.99 12.44 -7.94
C LYS A 85 -27.03 11.85 -6.89
N GLN A 86 -27.05 10.54 -6.70
CA GLN A 86 -26.16 9.81 -5.79
C GLN A 86 -24.79 9.60 -6.43
N LEU A 87 -23.76 9.52 -5.59
CA LEU A 87 -22.43 9.11 -6.02
C LEU A 87 -22.49 7.75 -6.70
N THR A 88 -21.88 7.61 -7.88
CA THR A 88 -21.74 6.32 -8.58
C THR A 88 -20.64 5.45 -8.00
N GLY A 89 -19.95 5.93 -6.96
CA GLY A 89 -18.79 5.26 -6.39
C GLY A 89 -17.47 5.60 -7.10
N SER A 90 -17.46 6.61 -7.99
CA SER A 90 -16.24 7.08 -8.63
C SER A 90 -15.94 8.53 -8.27
N VAL A 91 -14.67 8.84 -8.02
CA VAL A 91 -14.18 10.21 -7.82
C VAL A 91 -12.96 10.43 -8.70
N PHE A 92 -12.93 11.54 -9.41
CA PHE A 92 -11.83 11.95 -10.26
C PHE A 92 -11.07 13.06 -9.57
N ILE A 93 -9.76 12.86 -9.37
CA ILE A 93 -8.90 13.77 -8.63
C ILE A 93 -7.84 14.25 -9.61
N THR A 94 -7.88 15.54 -9.92
CA THR A 94 -6.90 16.18 -10.81
C THR A 94 -5.80 16.78 -9.96
N PHE A 95 -4.57 16.45 -10.31
CA PHE A 95 -3.36 16.93 -9.69
C PHE A 95 -2.71 18.02 -10.55
N ALA A 96 -2.01 18.96 -9.91
CA ALA A 96 -1.33 20.06 -10.58
C ALA A 96 -0.19 19.59 -11.49
N SER A 97 0.36 18.41 -11.23
CA SER A 97 1.46 17.84 -12.03
C SER A 97 1.46 16.31 -11.94
N ASN A 98 2.08 15.68 -12.95
CA ASN A 98 2.29 14.24 -12.96
C ASN A 98 3.11 13.77 -11.74
N ARG A 99 4.08 14.59 -11.28
CA ARG A 99 4.85 14.31 -10.07
C ARG A 99 3.95 14.08 -8.85
N TYR A 100 2.94 14.94 -8.65
CA TYR A 100 1.99 14.77 -7.54
C TYR A 100 1.07 13.57 -7.73
N ALA A 101 0.65 13.26 -8.97
CA ALA A 101 -0.12 12.05 -9.26
C ALA A 101 0.67 10.77 -8.95
N LYS A 102 1.96 10.70 -9.31
CA LYS A 102 2.85 9.59 -8.95
C LYS A 102 3.04 9.47 -7.44
N GLN A 103 3.25 10.59 -6.73
CA GLN A 103 3.32 10.58 -5.27
C GLN A 103 1.99 10.13 -4.62
N ALA A 104 0.85 10.55 -5.18
CA ALA A 104 -0.47 10.12 -4.74
C ALA A 104 -0.69 8.62 -4.90
N LEU A 105 -0.16 8.00 -5.96
CA LEU A 105 -0.19 6.54 -6.11
C LEU A 105 0.74 5.83 -5.12
N ALA A 106 1.91 6.40 -4.85
CA ALA A 106 2.83 5.88 -3.84
C ALA A 106 2.23 5.93 -2.42
N ILE A 107 1.36 6.89 -2.11
CA ILE A 107 0.61 6.92 -0.83
C ILE A 107 -0.31 5.69 -0.70
N GLY A 108 -0.78 5.15 -1.83
CA GLY A 108 -1.58 3.93 -1.87
C GLY A 108 -3.08 4.17 -1.72
N GLN A 109 -3.79 3.05 -1.53
CA GLN A 109 -5.25 3.00 -1.54
C GLN A 109 -5.84 3.50 -0.21
N PRO A 110 -6.81 4.43 -0.24
CA PRO A 110 -7.53 4.84 0.96
C PRO A 110 -8.41 3.73 1.49
N THR A 111 -8.49 3.61 2.80
CA THR A 111 -9.54 2.82 3.46
C THR A 111 -10.56 3.77 4.10
N ILE A 112 -11.80 3.73 3.62
CA ILE A 112 -12.87 4.64 4.04
C ILE A 112 -14.06 3.80 4.47
N ASN A 113 -14.53 3.98 5.71
CA ASN A 113 -15.64 3.20 6.28
C ASN A 113 -15.41 1.67 6.22
N ARG A 114 -14.16 1.22 6.39
CA ARG A 114 -13.73 -0.19 6.25
C ARG A 114 -13.78 -0.73 4.81
N GLU A 115 -14.04 0.10 3.82
CA GLU A 115 -13.96 -0.25 2.40
C GLU A 115 -12.64 0.28 1.82
N THR A 116 -11.90 -0.58 1.13
CA THR A 116 -10.69 -0.19 0.42
C THR A 116 -11.06 0.39 -0.95
N ILE A 117 -10.65 1.62 -1.18
CA ILE A 117 -10.94 2.36 -2.42
C ILE A 117 -9.86 2.06 -3.44
N CYS A 118 -10.26 1.55 -4.61
CA CYS A 118 -9.32 1.30 -5.68
C CYS A 118 -8.90 2.63 -6.31
N VAL A 119 -7.61 2.94 -6.28
CA VAL A 119 -7.04 4.13 -6.95
C VAL A 119 -6.34 3.69 -8.22
N ARG A 120 -6.66 4.31 -9.36
CA ARG A 120 -6.01 4.04 -10.64
C ARG A 120 -5.73 5.33 -11.42
N PRO A 121 -4.64 5.40 -12.19
CA PRO A 121 -4.45 6.45 -13.18
C PRO A 121 -5.57 6.41 -14.24
N ARG A 122 -5.94 7.59 -14.76
CA ARG A 122 -6.85 7.73 -15.90
C ARG A 122 -6.07 8.09 -17.15
#